data_AF-A0A3S4UAA4-F1
#
_entry.id   AF-A0A3S4UAA4-F1
#
_cell.length_a   1.000
_cell.length_b   1.000
_cell.length_c   1.000
_cell.angle_alpha   90.00
_cell.angle_beta   90.00
_cell.angle_gamma   90.00
#
_symmetry.space_group_name_H-M   'P 1'
#
loop_
_entity.id
_entity.type
_entity.pdbx_description
1 polymer ?
#
loop_
_entity_poly.entity_id
_entity_poly.type
_entity_poly.pdbx_seq_one_letter_code
_entity_poly.pdbx_strand_id
1 'polypeptide(L)'
;MPWWIALLNTVAALLSVVFAAITLARPNQFIPPTLRRQTDRFAAATYAVRAIPLGLAVVVVVWVAPAGIATAFLLGVACVAQVGDLVLGVVHRVWGMAGGAGSVVVFHAVGVAAAAGVVG
;
A
#
# COMPACT_ATOMS: atom_id res chain seq x y z
N MET A 1 -9.73 13.93 -9.55
CA MET A 1 -9.43 14.04 -8.11
C MET A 1 -8.72 15.36 -7.83
N PRO A 2 -8.96 16.02 -6.69
CA PRO A 2 -8.15 17.15 -6.20
C PRO A 2 -6.67 16.80 -6.01
N TRP A 3 -5.80 17.80 -6.17
CA TRP A 3 -4.34 17.63 -6.08
C TRP A 3 -3.88 17.11 -4.71
N TRP A 4 -4.56 17.50 -3.62
CA TRP A 4 -4.19 17.07 -2.27
C TRP A 4 -4.52 15.59 -2.04
N ILE A 5 -5.58 15.05 -2.69
CA ILE A 5 -5.89 13.61 -2.67
C ILE A 5 -4.83 12.83 -3.45
N ALA A 6 -4.41 13.35 -4.61
CA ALA A 6 -3.33 12.75 -5.39
C ALA A 6 -2.01 12.75 -4.59
N LEU A 7 -1.69 13.83 -3.88
CA LEU A 7 -0.52 13.92 -3.00
C LEU A 7 -0.57 12.91 -1.86
N LEU A 8 -1.71 12.80 -1.15
CA LEU A 8 -1.87 11.80 -0.08
C LEU A 8 -1.66 10.37 -0.62
N ASN A 9 -2.27 10.04 -1.75
CA ASN A 9 -2.11 8.73 -2.39
C ASN A 9 -0.66 8.48 -2.85
N THR A 10 0.03 9.51 -3.33
CA THR A 10 1.44 9.44 -3.70
C THR A 10 2.32 9.12 -2.50
N VAL A 11 2.17 9.85 -1.39
CA VAL A 11 2.92 9.61 -0.16
C VAL A 11 2.64 8.21 0.39
N ALA A 12 1.37 7.81 0.41
CA ALA A 12 0.94 6.51 0.90
C ALA A 12 1.53 5.34 0.07
N ALA A 13 1.52 5.49 -1.26
CA ALA A 13 2.10 4.52 -2.18
C ALA A 13 3.62 4.45 -2.06
N LEU A 14 4.32 5.59 -2.00
CA LEU A 14 5.77 5.65 -1.83
C LEU A 14 6.21 5.03 -0.50
N LEU A 15 5.50 5.28 0.59
CA LEU A 15 5.77 4.62 1.87
C LEU A 15 5.67 3.10 1.73
N SER A 16 4.63 2.61 1.07
CA SER A 16 4.44 1.17 0.83
C SER A 16 5.58 0.57 -0.01
N VAL A 17 6.03 1.27 -1.06
CA VAL A 17 7.22 0.91 -1.85
C VAL A 17 8.48 0.85 -0.98
N VAL A 18 8.71 1.86 -0.13
CA VAL A 18 9.86 1.92 0.78
C VAL A 18 9.84 0.77 1.77
N PHE A 19 8.69 0.47 2.40
CA PHE A 19 8.55 -0.67 3.29
C PHE A 19 8.81 -2.00 2.59
N ALA A 20 8.31 -2.16 1.35
CA ALA A 20 8.59 -3.33 0.54
C ALA A 20 10.08 -3.47 0.20
N ALA A 21 10.75 -2.38 -0.17
CA ALA A 21 12.19 -2.37 -0.45
C ALA A 21 13.02 -2.69 0.79
N ILE A 22 12.68 -2.14 1.96
CA ILE A 22 13.34 -2.46 3.22
C ILE A 22 13.13 -3.93 3.57
N THR A 23 11.91 -4.45 3.42
CA THR A 23 11.60 -5.87 3.69
C THR A 23 12.37 -6.79 2.73
N LEU A 24 12.51 -6.40 1.46
CA LEU A 24 13.30 -7.15 0.49
C LEU A 24 14.79 -7.20 0.88
N ALA A 25 15.36 -6.05 1.27
CA ALA A 25 16.78 -5.97 1.66
C ALA A 25 17.04 -6.59 3.05
N ARG A 26 16.07 -6.51 3.97
CA ARG A 26 16.15 -6.93 5.36
C ARG A 26 14.85 -7.62 5.80
N PRO A 27 14.62 -8.88 5.40
CA PRO A 27 13.34 -9.59 5.59
C PRO A 27 12.81 -9.62 7.01
N ASN A 28 13.73 -9.68 7.98
CA ASN A 28 13.37 -9.88 9.39
C ASN A 28 13.22 -8.55 10.16
N GLN A 29 13.33 -7.40 9.49
CA GLN A 29 13.36 -6.09 10.16
C GLN A 29 12.02 -5.74 10.82
N PHE A 30 10.89 -6.10 10.21
CA PHE A 30 9.56 -5.80 10.73
C PHE A 30 8.84 -7.02 11.32
N ILE A 31 9.47 -8.19 11.28
CA ILE A 31 8.90 -9.45 11.77
C ILE A 31 9.26 -9.64 13.26
N PRO A 32 8.27 -9.78 14.16
CA PRO A 32 8.51 -10.13 15.56
C PRO A 32 9.39 -11.37 15.70
N PRO A 33 10.30 -11.44 16.68
CA PRO A 33 11.22 -12.58 16.84
C PRO A 33 10.54 -13.94 16.86
N THR A 34 9.34 -14.02 17.43
CA THR A 34 8.52 -15.24 17.53
C THR A 34 7.96 -15.74 16.20
N LEU A 35 7.97 -14.91 15.14
CA LEU A 35 7.40 -15.21 13.83
C LEU A 35 8.46 -15.41 12.74
N ARG A 36 9.76 -15.20 13.04
CA ARG A 36 10.85 -15.30 12.06
C ARG A 36 11.05 -16.75 11.62
N ARG A 37 11.15 -17.00 10.31
CA ARG A 37 11.46 -18.32 9.72
C ARG A 37 12.66 -18.23 8.77
N GLN A 38 13.29 -19.37 8.48
CA GLN A 38 14.40 -19.41 7.52
C GLN A 38 13.97 -19.06 6.08
N THR A 39 12.70 -19.20 5.73
CA THR A 39 12.16 -18.93 4.38
C THR A 39 11.73 -17.47 4.16
N ASP A 40 12.01 -16.56 5.10
CA ASP A 40 11.52 -15.17 5.06
C ASP A 40 12.06 -14.37 3.87
N ARG A 41 13.21 -14.75 3.29
CA ARG A 41 13.76 -14.12 2.07
C ARG A 41 12.86 -14.31 0.85
N PHE A 42 12.34 -15.52 0.65
CA PHE A 42 11.46 -15.79 -0.49
C PHE A 42 10.10 -15.10 -0.30
N ALA A 43 9.54 -15.16 0.91
CA ALA A 43 8.32 -14.44 1.25
C ALA A 43 8.48 -12.91 1.04
N ALA A 44 9.58 -12.32 1.51
CA ALA A 44 9.90 -10.92 1.28
C ALA A 44 10.01 -10.56 -0.21
N ALA A 45 10.65 -11.42 -1.01
CA ALA A 45 10.75 -11.23 -2.46
C ALA A 45 9.38 -11.27 -3.15
N THR A 46 8.54 -12.25 -2.81
CA THR A 46 7.18 -12.34 -3.38
C THR A 46 6.30 -11.15 -3.01
N TYR A 47 6.41 -10.67 -1.77
CA TYR A 47 5.73 -9.44 -1.34
C TYR A 47 6.21 -8.23 -2.15
N ALA A 48 7.53 -8.04 -2.27
CA ALA A 48 8.12 -6.88 -2.93
C ALA A 48 7.80 -6.80 -4.43
N VAL A 49 7.81 -7.93 -5.14
CA VAL A 49 7.45 -8.02 -6.57
C VAL A 49 6.01 -7.57 -6.84
N ARG A 50 5.12 -7.64 -5.85
CA ARG A 50 3.75 -7.13 -5.94
C ARG A 50 3.65 -5.68 -5.47
N ALA A 51 4.19 -5.38 -4.29
CA ALA A 51 4.00 -4.10 -3.62
C ALA A 51 4.72 -2.95 -4.33
N ILE A 52 5.94 -3.18 -4.83
CA ILE A 52 6.73 -2.14 -5.50
C ILE A 52 6.06 -1.69 -6.82
N PRO A 53 5.76 -2.58 -7.78
CA PRO A 53 5.12 -2.16 -9.02
C PRO A 53 3.75 -1.53 -8.81
N LEU A 54 2.94 -2.08 -7.89
CA LEU A 54 1.61 -1.53 -7.58
C LEU A 54 1.71 -0.11 -7.01
N GLY A 55 2.62 0.12 -6.06
CA GLY A 55 2.84 1.45 -5.48
C GLY A 55 3.34 2.45 -6.52
N LEU A 56 4.29 2.07 -7.37
CA LEU A 56 4.77 2.93 -8.46
C LEU A 56 3.67 3.25 -9.48
N ALA A 57 2.83 2.28 -9.82
CA ALA A 57 1.67 2.50 -10.69
C ALA A 57 0.69 3.51 -10.09
N VAL A 58 0.42 3.43 -8.77
CA VAL A 58 -0.40 4.43 -8.06
C VAL A 58 0.25 5.81 -8.12
N VAL A 59 1.55 5.93 -7.85
CA VAL A 59 2.27 7.21 -7.92
C VAL A 59 2.12 7.85 -9.29
N VAL A 60 2.21 7.08 -10.39
CA VAL A 60 2.06 7.62 -11.75
C VAL A 60 0.62 7.97 -12.07
N VAL A 61 -0.33 7.06 -11.80
CA VAL A 61 -1.71 7.20 -12.30
C VAL A 61 -2.44 8.39 -11.69
N VAL A 62 -2.19 8.70 -10.42
CA VAL A 62 -2.93 9.78 -9.72
C VAL A 62 -2.62 11.17 -10.27
N TRP A 63 -1.52 11.32 -11.00
CA TRP A 63 -1.14 12.57 -11.67
C TRP A 63 -1.43 12.55 -13.17
N VAL A 64 -1.19 11.41 -13.85
CA VAL A 64 -1.38 11.29 -15.30
C VAL A 64 -2.86 11.16 -15.67
N ALA A 65 -3.62 10.39 -14.89
CA ALA A 65 -5.03 10.13 -15.12
C ALA A 65 -5.81 10.27 -13.80
N PRO A 66 -5.97 11.49 -13.27
CA PRO A 66 -6.52 11.74 -11.93
C PRO A 66 -8.01 11.37 -11.75
N ALA A 67 -8.69 10.91 -12.81
CA ALA A 67 -10.10 10.54 -12.76
C ALA A 67 -10.40 9.42 -13.76
N GLY A 68 -11.50 8.71 -13.54
CA GLY A 68 -11.98 7.64 -14.40
C GLY A 68 -11.88 6.25 -13.77
N ILE A 69 -12.59 5.31 -14.38
CA ILE A 69 -12.77 3.95 -13.84
C ILE A 69 -11.45 3.17 -13.72
N ALA A 70 -10.50 3.39 -14.63
CA ALA A 70 -9.19 2.73 -14.58
C ALA A 70 -8.41 3.13 -13.32
N THR A 71 -8.37 4.43 -13.02
CA THR A 71 -7.70 4.96 -11.82
C THR A 71 -8.41 4.52 -10.55
N ALA A 72 -9.74 4.57 -10.53
CA ALA A 72 -10.54 4.07 -9.42
C ALA A 72 -10.29 2.57 -9.17
N PHE A 73 -10.19 1.77 -10.23
CA PHE A 73 -9.91 0.34 -10.13
C PHE A 73 -8.50 0.07 -9.58
N LEU A 74 -7.48 0.74 -10.12
CA LEU A 74 -6.09 0.58 -9.66
C LEU A 74 -5.93 0.98 -8.18
N LEU A 75 -6.51 2.12 -7.77
CA LEU A 75 -6.56 2.53 -6.37
C LEU A 75 -7.37 1.54 -5.50
N GLY A 76 -8.42 0.94 -6.04
CA GLY A 76 -9.18 -0.11 -5.36
C GLY A 76 -8.34 -1.35 -5.09
N VAL A 77 -7.57 -1.80 -6.08
CA VAL A 77 -6.63 -2.93 -5.92
C VAL A 77 -5.55 -2.60 -4.88
N ALA A 78 -4.99 -1.39 -4.93
CA ALA A 78 -4.05 -0.92 -3.91
C ALA A 78 -4.67 -0.84 -2.52
N CYS A 79 -5.92 -0.39 -2.42
CA CYS A 79 -6.67 -0.37 -1.16
C CYS A 79 -6.83 -1.77 -0.58
N VAL A 80 -7.25 -2.74 -1.38
CA VAL A 80 -7.42 -4.15 -0.95
C VAL A 80 -6.08 -4.76 -0.52
N ALA A 81 -4.99 -4.46 -1.23
CA ALA A 81 -3.65 -4.89 -0.82
C ALA A 81 -3.31 -4.41 0.61
N GLN A 82 -3.60 -3.15 0.92
CA GLN A 82 -3.32 -2.56 2.23
C GLN A 82 -4.28 -3.05 3.31
N VAL A 83 -5.51 -3.45 2.96
CA VAL A 83 -6.40 -4.16 3.89
C VAL A 83 -5.77 -5.48 4.32
N GLY A 84 -5.14 -6.21 3.40
CA GLY A 84 -4.39 -7.42 3.73
C GLY A 84 -3.29 -7.16 4.76
N ASP A 85 -2.51 -6.09 4.56
CA ASP A 85 -1.45 -5.70 5.48
C ASP A 85 -1.99 -5.25 6.84
N LEU A 86 -3.11 -4.52 6.86
CA LEU A 86 -3.81 -4.15 8.08
C LEU A 86 -4.24 -5.39 8.87
N VAL A 87 -4.88 -6.35 8.19
CA VAL A 87 -5.34 -7.61 8.82
C VAL A 87 -4.16 -8.39 9.39
N LEU A 88 -3.09 -8.56 8.64
CA LEU A 88 -1.87 -9.23 9.13
C LEU A 88 -1.27 -8.49 10.34
N GLY A 89 -1.21 -7.16 10.29
CA GLY A 89 -0.74 -6.34 11.39
C GLY A 89 -1.57 -6.52 12.66
N VAL A 90 -2.90 -6.57 12.54
CA VAL A 90 -3.81 -6.79 13.68
C VAL A 90 -3.69 -8.22 14.22
N VAL A 91 -3.79 -9.23 13.35
CA VAL A 91 -3.76 -10.66 13.73
C VAL A 91 -2.45 -11.02 14.43
N HIS A 92 -1.33 -10.49 13.94
CA HIS A 92 0.00 -10.76 14.50
C HIS A 92 0.46 -9.69 15.50
N ARG A 93 -0.42 -8.76 15.90
CA ARG A 93 -0.15 -7.69 16.88
C ARG A 93 1.06 -6.82 16.55
N VAL A 94 1.31 -6.60 15.26
CA VAL A 94 2.32 -5.67 14.73
C VAL A 94 1.66 -4.31 14.54
N TRP A 95 1.46 -3.58 15.63
CA TRP A 95 0.65 -2.35 15.65
C TRP A 95 1.17 -1.23 14.74
N GLY A 96 2.49 -1.14 14.53
CA GLY A 96 3.07 -0.19 13.56
C GLY A 96 2.63 -0.48 12.13
N MET A 97 2.57 -1.75 11.73
CA MET A 97 2.06 -2.18 10.44
C MET A 97 0.55 -1.92 10.33
N ALA A 98 -0.22 -2.26 11.37
CA ALA A 98 -1.66 -2.03 11.39
C ALA A 98 -2.02 -0.53 11.25
N GLY A 99 -1.37 0.35 12.03
CA GLY A 99 -1.61 1.79 11.94
C GLY A 99 -1.20 2.38 10.58
N GLY A 100 -0.03 2.01 10.08
CA GLY A 100 0.46 2.44 8.77
C GLY A 100 -0.45 2.00 7.63
N ALA A 101 -0.71 0.69 7.53
CA ALA A 101 -1.58 0.13 6.50
C ALA A 101 -3.01 0.68 6.59
N GLY A 102 -3.58 0.80 7.79
CA GLY A 102 -4.91 1.38 8.00
C GLY A 102 -5.03 2.82 7.50
N SER A 103 -4.00 3.64 7.70
CA SER A 103 -3.97 5.02 7.20
C SER A 103 -3.95 5.04 5.67
N VAL A 104 -3.15 4.17 5.05
CA VAL A 104 -3.08 4.03 3.59
C VAL A 104 -4.40 3.53 3.00
N VAL A 105 -5.10 2.60 3.67
CA VAL A 105 -6.45 2.14 3.26
C VAL A 105 -7.40 3.33 3.15
N VAL A 106 -7.41 4.23 4.13
CA VAL A 106 -8.27 5.43 4.09
C VAL A 106 -7.90 6.32 2.90
N PHE A 107 -6.61 6.58 2.67
CA PHE A 107 -6.18 7.44 1.57
C PHE A 107 -6.51 6.87 0.19
N HIS A 108 -6.32 5.56 -0.01
CA HIS A 108 -6.72 4.89 -1.25
C HIS A 108 -8.24 4.86 -1.40
N ALA A 109 -9.02 4.58 -0.36
CA ALA A 109 -10.49 4.60 -0.42
C ALA A 109 -11.04 5.99 -0.81
N VAL A 110 -10.51 7.05 -0.21
CA VAL A 110 -10.84 8.44 -0.61
C VAL A 110 -10.41 8.70 -2.05
N GLY A 111 -9.24 8.22 -2.46
CA GLY A 111 -8.76 8.28 -3.84
C GLY A 111 -9.68 7.57 -4.83
N VAL A 112 -10.21 6.39 -4.50
CA VAL A 112 -11.18 5.64 -5.30
C VAL A 112 -12.45 6.46 -5.48
N ALA A 113 -13.02 6.98 -4.39
CA ALA A 113 -14.23 7.78 -4.45
C ALA A 113 -14.05 9.05 -5.30
N ALA A 114 -12.90 9.72 -5.16
CA ALA A 114 -12.56 10.90 -5.95
C ALA A 114 -12.28 10.58 -7.44
N ALA A 115 -11.66 9.43 -7.74
CA ALA A 115 -11.42 8.99 -9.11
C ALA A 115 -12.72 8.57 -9.81
N ALA A 116 -13.67 7.99 -9.06
CA ALA A 116 -14.99 7.59 -9.55
C ALA A 116 -15.99 8.76 -9.66
N GLY A 117 -15.62 9.98 -9.23
CA GLY A 117 -16.50 11.15 -9.27
C GLY A 117 -17.57 11.18 -8.17
N VAL A 118 -17.40 10.38 -7.12
CA VAL A 118 -18.31 10.31 -5.95
C VAL A 118 -18.00 11.41 -4.94
N VAL A 119 -16.75 11.89 -4.90
CA VAL A 119 -16.29 12.95 -3.99
C VAL A 119 -15.47 13.97 -4.79
N GLY A 120 -15.81 15.25 -4.62
CA GLY A 120 -15.18 16.40 -5.27
C GLY A 120 -14.28 17.17 -4.33
#